data_AF-A0A9J5WJI5-F1
#
_entry.id   AF-A0A9J5WJI5-F1
#
_cell.length_a   1.000
_cell.length_b   1.000
_cell.length_c   1.000
_cell.angle_alpha   90.00
_cell.angle_beta   90.00
_cell.angle_gamma   90.00
#
_symmetry.space_group_name_H-M   'P 1'
#
loop_
_entity.id
_entity.type
_entity.pdbx_description
1 polymer ?
#
loop_
_entity_poly.entity_id
_entity_poly.type
_entity_poly.pdbx_seq_one_letter_code
_entity_poly.pdbx_strand_id
1 'polypeptide(L)' 'MQTVKGTKIQTTLFNKDVHAWNNSFQLNQRYYIINGKLNGAKPNFLSMHKDLEVAFMNNTEVIEDKSQFKNVK' A
#
# COMPACT_ATOMS: atom_id res chain seq x y z
N MET A 1 -3.45 17.20 13.20
CA MET A 1 -3.20 16.11 12.23
C MET A 1 -4.17 16.28 11.07
N GLN A 2 -3.68 16.53 9.86
CA GLN A 2 -4.55 16.69 8.69
C GLN A 2 -5.10 15.31 8.30
N THR A 3 -6.41 15.14 8.31
CA THR A 3 -7.08 13.90 7.90
C THR A 3 -7.12 13.88 6.38
N VAL A 4 -6.22 13.14 5.74
CA VAL A 4 -6.32 12.86 4.30
C VAL A 4 -7.58 12.02 4.11
N LYS A 5 -8.60 12.55 3.41
CA LYS A 5 -9.76 11.75 2.99
C LYS A 5 -9.25 10.69 2.01
N GLY A 6 -9.35 9.42 2.39
CA GLY A 6 -8.89 8.30 1.55
C GLY A 6 -9.43 6.97 2.03
N THR A 7 -9.58 6.03 1.09
CA THR A 7 -9.96 4.65 1.40
C THR A 7 -8.77 3.95 2.05
N LYS A 8 -8.98 3.32 3.21
CA LYS A 8 -7.96 2.49 3.83
C LYS A 8 -7.90 1.14 3.10
N ILE A 9 -6.77 0.85 2.48
CA ILE A 9 -6.56 -0.40 1.71
C ILE A 9 -5.52 -1.26 2.42
N GLN A 10 -5.65 -2.58 2.33
CA GLN A 10 -4.63 -3.53 2.78
C GLN A 10 -3.92 -4.13 1.57
N THR A 11 -2.62 -4.30 1.69
CA THR A 11 -1.80 -5.07 0.75
C THR A 11 -1.10 -6.15 1.54
N THR A 12 -1.01 -7.34 0.95
CA THR A 12 -0.19 -8.43 1.49
C THR A 12 0.74 -8.90 0.37
N LEU A 13 2.03 -8.90 0.66
CA LEU A 13 3.05 -9.42 -0.24
C LEU A 13 3.22 -10.93 0.01
N PHE A 14 3.35 -11.70 -1.06
CA PHE A 14 3.51 -13.16 -0.96
C PHE A 14 4.79 -13.61 -1.68
N ASN A 15 5.44 -14.65 -1.16
CA ASN A 15 6.52 -15.37 -1.81
C ASN A 15 7.63 -14.43 -2.35
N LYS A 16 7.88 -14.47 -3.66
CA LYS A 16 8.91 -13.69 -4.34
C LYS A 16 8.75 -12.18 -4.17
N ASP A 17 7.54 -11.68 -3.96
CA ASP A 17 7.27 -10.25 -3.83
C ASP A 17 7.76 -9.72 -2.46
N VAL A 18 7.83 -10.58 -1.44
CA VAL A 18 8.44 -10.25 -0.15
C VAL A 18 9.93 -9.96 -0.35
N HIS A 19 10.65 -10.82 -1.07
CA HIS A 19 12.08 -10.61 -1.31
C HIS A 19 12.35 -9.37 -2.17
N ALA A 20 11.48 -9.08 -3.13
CA ALA A 20 11.62 -7.92 -3.99
C ALA A 20 11.36 -6.60 -3.25
N TRP A 21 10.42 -6.56 -2.29
CA TRP A 21 9.89 -5.28 -1.79
C TRP A 21 9.92 -5.09 -0.27
N ASN A 22 10.14 -6.12 0.54
CA ASN A 22 10.07 -6.00 2.00
C ASN A 22 11.09 -5.00 2.56
N ASN A 23 12.27 -4.91 1.93
CA ASN A 23 13.31 -3.95 2.33
C ASN A 23 13.09 -2.54 1.76
N SER A 24 12.15 -2.37 0.82
CA SER A 24 11.88 -1.10 0.14
C SER A 24 10.84 -0.25 0.87
N PHE A 25 9.99 -0.86 1.68
CA PHE A 25 8.96 -0.17 2.44
C PHE A 25 9.47 0.25 3.82
N GLN A 26 9.41 1.56 4.09
CA GLN A 26 9.67 2.13 5.39
C GLN A 26 8.38 2.67 5.99
N LEU A 27 8.23 2.49 7.31
CA LEU A 27 7.07 3.01 8.03
C LEU A 27 7.01 4.54 7.90
N ASN A 28 5.79 5.07 7.77
CA ASN A 28 5.51 6.49 7.61
C ASN A 28 6.07 7.14 6.33
N GLN A 29 6.56 6.35 5.38
CA GLN A 29 6.97 6.82 4.04
C GLN A 29 5.81 6.65 3.04
N ARG A 30 5.78 7.49 2.01
CA ARG A 30 4.74 7.47 0.96
C ARG A 30 5.26 6.82 -0.31
N TYR A 31 4.40 6.04 -0.95
CA TYR A 31 4.72 5.29 -2.15
C TYR A 31 3.56 5.32 -3.13
N TYR A 32 3.87 5.28 -4.42
CA TYR A 32 2.96 4.94 -5.50
C TYR A 32 3.09 3.45 -5.79
N ILE A 33 1.96 2.74 -5.80
CA ILE A 33 1.87 1.35 -6.26
C ILE A 33 1.14 1.37 -7.60
N ILE A 34 1.81 0.93 -8.66
CA ILE A 34 1.32 1.01 -10.04
C ILE A 34 1.12 -0.42 -10.57
N ASN A 35 0.06 -0.64 -11.35
CA ASN A 35 -0.29 -1.95 -11.93
C ASN A 35 -0.52 -3.06 -10.87
N GLY A 36 -1.04 -2.71 -9.70
CA GLY A 36 -1.57 -3.67 -8.73
C GLY A 36 -3.00 -4.11 -9.08
N LYS A 37 -3.42 -5.29 -8.60
CA LYS A 37 -4.80 -5.76 -8.76
C LYS A 37 -5.62 -5.42 -7.52
N LEU A 38 -6.74 -4.71 -7.71
CA LEU A 38 -7.74 -4.51 -6.67
C LEU A 38 -8.65 -5.73 -6.55
N ASN A 39 -8.76 -6.27 -5.34
CA ASN A 39 -9.68 -7.34 -4.99
C ASN A 39 -10.66 -6.85 -3.91
N GLY A 40 -11.85 -7.46 -3.85
CA GLY A 40 -12.71 -7.32 -2.67
C GLY A 40 -12.01 -7.90 -1.45
N ALA A 41 -12.19 -7.27 -0.30
CA ALA A 41 -11.56 -7.74 0.93
C ALA A 41 -12.03 -9.15 1.30
N LYS A 42 -11.11 -9.97 1.80
CA LYS A 42 -11.46 -11.29 2.31
C LYS A 42 -11.93 -11.16 3.77
N PRO A 43 -13.16 -11.57 4.10
CA PRO A 43 -13.76 -11.33 5.42
C PRO A 43 -13.06 -12.06 6.58
N ASN A 44 -12.13 -12.98 6.29
CA ASN A 44 -11.51 -13.85 7.29
C ASN A 44 -10.25 -13.26 7.95
N PHE A 45 -9.83 -12.04 7.61
CA PHE A 45 -8.72 -11.35 8.28
C PHE A 45 -9.27 -10.25 9.21
N LEU A 46 -9.29 -10.56 10.51
CA LEU A 46 -10.13 -9.93 11.55
C LEU A 46 -9.76 -8.49 11.98
N SER A 47 -8.64 -7.91 11.57
CA SER A 47 -8.16 -6.67 12.21
C SER A 47 -8.47 -5.37 11.46
N MET A 48 -8.94 -5.44 10.21
CA MET A 48 -9.24 -4.24 9.44
C MET A 48 -10.56 -4.41 8.67
N HIS A 49 -11.61 -3.70 9.09
CA HIS A 49 -12.79 -3.44 8.26
C HIS A 49 -12.32 -2.66 7.02
N LYS A 50 -12.02 -3.38 5.95
CA LYS A 50 -11.61 -2.80 4.67
C LYS A 50 -12.45 -3.40 3.59
N ASP A 51 -12.81 -2.55 2.62
CA ASP A 51 -13.62 -2.95 1.49
C ASP A 51 -12.75 -3.51 0.35
N LEU A 52 -11.45 -3.18 0.36
CA LEU A 52 -10.52 -3.42 -0.75
C LEU A 52 -9.15 -3.89 -0.29
N GLU A 53 -8.60 -4.83 -1.06
CA GLU A 53 -7.23 -5.31 -0.99
C GLU A 53 -6.48 -5.05 -2.30
N VAL A 54 -5.19 -4.75 -2.24
CA VAL A 54 -4.30 -4.68 -3.40
C VAL A 54 -3.33 -5.85 -3.39
N ALA A 55 -3.34 -6.63 -4.48
CA ALA A 55 -2.40 -7.71 -4.73
C ALA A 55 -1.31 -7.26 -5.73
N PHE A 56 -0.07 -7.64 -5.45
CA PHE A 56 1.06 -7.40 -6.33
C PHE A 56 1.06 -8.42 -7.47
N MET A 57 1.38 -7.93 -8.66
CA MET A 57 1.50 -8.68 -9.91
C MET A 57 2.96 -8.64 -10.38
N ASN A 58 3.32 -9.48 -11.34
CA ASN A 58 4.68 -9.54 -11.87
C ASN A 58 5.20 -8.20 -12.44
N ASN A 59 4.29 -7.34 -12.89
CA ASN A 59 4.56 -6.02 -13.48
C ASN A 59 4.18 -4.87 -12.53
N THR A 60 3.97 -5.16 -11.24
CA THR A 60 3.72 -4.11 -10.25
C THR A 60 5.00 -3.33 -10.00
N GLU A 61 4.89 -2.00 -10.06
CA GLU A 61 5.98 -1.07 -9.77
C GLU A 61 5.67 -0.32 -8.48
N VAL A 62 6.72 -0.06 -7.68
CA VAL A 62 6.65 0.74 -6.46
C VAL A 62 7.64 1.89 -6.58
N ILE A 63 7.13 3.11 -6.44
CA ILE A 63 7.94 4.33 -6.54
C ILE A 63 7.77 5.11 -5.24
N GLU A 64 8.89 5.40 -4.57
CA GLU A 64 8.88 6.27 -3.39
C GLU A 64 8.50 7.70 -3.79
N ASP A 65 7.54 8.28 -3.08
CA ASP A 65 7.20 9.69 -3.21
C ASP A 65 8.23 10.53 -2.44
N LYS A 66 9.18 11.11 -3.16
CA LYS A 66 10.22 12.00 -2.63
C LYS A 66 9.74 13.44 -2.44
N SER A 67 8.47 13.75 -2.72
CA SER A 67 7.94 15.07 -2.42
C SER A 67 8.04 15.31 -0.92
N GLN A 68 8.67 16.42 -0.52
CA GLN A 68 8.58 16.88 0.85
C GLN A 68 7.17 17.43 1.03
N PHE A 69 6.38 16.81 1.92
CA PHE A 69 5.15 17.46 2.36
C PHE A 69 5.56 18.80 2.97
N LYS A 70 5.16 19.91 2.34
CA LYS A 70 5.08 21.17 3.07
C LYS A 70 4.04 20.92 4.14
N ASN A 71 4.46 20.85 5.40
CA ASN A 71 3.56 21.05 6.53
C ASN A 71 2.97 22.45 6.35
N VAL A 72 1.81 22.54 5.69
CA VAL A 72 1.02 23.75 5.72
C VAL A 72 0.47 23.81 7.14
N LYS A 73 1.07 24.69 7.96
CA LYS A 73 0.62 25.01 9.31
C LYS A 73 -0.82 25.50 9.30
#